data_AF-A0A7S2MX80-F1
#
_entry.id   AF-A0A7S2MX80-F1
#
_cell.length_a   1.000
_cell.length_b   1.000
_cell.length_c   1.000
_cell.angle_alpha   90.00
_cell.angle_beta   90.00
_cell.angle_gamma   90.00
#
_symmetry.space_group_name_H-M   'P 1'
#
loop_
_entity.id
_entity.type
_entity.pdbx_description
1 polymer ?
#
loop_
_entity_poly.entity_id
_entity_poly.type
_entity_poly.pdbx_seq_one_letter_code
_entity_poly.pdbx_strand_id
1 'polypeptide(L)'
;GPGGAPPPLERRVAWRGAAFEPQDWQYIVEIAGAAAEAMQQRYSVLMLPHHTQMITLLMFAVRACGASAAGGLGGRQLPKTMLARVGTGEGKSLIIAMLAAFAAKRGLRAHVVNTSRVLARRDLAASARMFDALGLSASSDAADLRSQACGIVYCTGEDIEQVCLDSLIEGEVQEYDQALKEAILIVDEVDGLIFDKGVVSDEAFEDREFSNWVNEWLEQLELKGEVDRDWDDFRAQGEFSLAIQKEVERAFAEIHDKQEGVDFAVRGGEPYMVDPRTNLIQEGAWSLWLEVLKRHRKEGNYHVKYKYVKAILCRLQCFMSYSCIFGLSGSLGQASERAYLKEHYEAVTFQAPFFLDTCRADFADGPPAVGDRVMVRTENGV
;
A
#
# COMPACT_ATOMS: atom_id res chain seq x y z
N GLY A 1 21.26 -32.44 -1.43
CA GLY A 1 20.56 -31.24 -1.92
C GLY A 1 19.49 -30.87 -0.93
N PRO A 2 19.36 -29.59 -0.54
CA PRO A 2 18.26 -29.18 0.32
C PRO A 2 17.43 -28.09 -0.36
N GLY A 3 16.26 -28.49 -0.86
CA GLY A 3 15.13 -27.64 -1.22
C GLY A 3 13.97 -27.95 -0.29
N GLY A 4 14.17 -27.77 1.01
CA GLY A 4 13.10 -27.88 2.01
C GLY A 4 12.52 -26.49 2.24
N ALA A 5 11.25 -26.29 1.92
CA ALA A 5 10.52 -25.07 2.26
C ALA A 5 10.59 -24.82 3.78
N PRO A 6 10.77 -23.57 4.23
CA PRO A 6 10.80 -23.23 5.65
C PRO A 6 9.46 -23.59 6.31
N PRO A 7 9.46 -23.98 7.60
CA PRO A 7 8.24 -24.35 8.31
C PRO A 7 7.29 -23.15 8.39
N PRO A 8 5.96 -23.36 8.28
CA PRO A 8 4.98 -22.30 8.44
C PRO A 8 5.05 -21.72 9.86
N LEU A 9 4.73 -20.42 9.99
CA LEU A 9 4.61 -19.73 11.27
C LEU A 9 3.41 -20.29 12.06
N GLU A 10 3.59 -21.41 12.75
CA GLU A 10 2.52 -22.14 13.47
C GLU A 10 1.98 -21.46 14.75
N ARG A 11 2.34 -20.20 15.03
CA ARG A 11 1.75 -19.46 16.14
C ARG A 11 1.19 -18.14 15.67
N ARG A 12 -0.15 -18.05 15.64
CA ARG A 12 -0.89 -16.79 15.74
C ARG A 12 -0.55 -16.14 17.09
N VAL A 13 0.60 -15.48 17.16
CA VAL A 13 0.88 -14.55 18.26
C VAL A 13 0.13 -13.28 17.91
N ALA A 14 -1.15 -13.25 18.28
CA ALA A 14 -1.91 -12.01 18.27
C ALA A 14 -1.07 -10.96 19.00
N TRP A 15 -0.79 -9.87 18.33
CA TRP A 15 -0.01 -8.76 18.84
C TRP A 15 -0.75 -8.16 20.06
N ARG A 16 -0.48 -8.73 21.25
CA ARG A 16 -1.05 -8.34 22.53
C ARG A 16 0.06 -7.80 23.42
N GLY A 17 0.26 -6.48 23.36
CA GLY A 17 0.70 -5.67 24.50
C GLY A 17 1.96 -6.10 25.25
N ALA A 18 2.93 -6.73 24.61
CA ALA A 18 4.19 -7.08 25.28
C ALA A 18 5.12 -5.87 25.29
N ALA A 19 5.66 -5.53 26.46
CA ALA A 19 6.74 -4.55 26.56
C ALA A 19 7.94 -4.99 25.69
N PHE A 20 8.90 -4.08 25.50
CA PHE A 20 10.20 -4.48 24.98
C PHE A 20 10.87 -5.39 26.03
N GLU A 21 11.10 -6.65 25.67
CA GLU A 21 11.60 -7.72 26.53
C GLU A 21 13.09 -7.98 26.30
N PRO A 22 13.81 -8.59 27.25
CA PRO A 22 15.22 -8.94 27.06
C PRO A 22 15.52 -9.77 25.81
N GLN A 23 14.56 -10.60 25.35
CA GLN A 23 14.70 -11.40 24.12
C GLN A 23 14.74 -10.53 22.85
N ASP A 24 14.12 -9.34 22.85
CA ASP A 24 14.21 -8.41 21.72
C ASP A 24 15.61 -7.90 21.49
N TRP A 25 16.32 -7.67 22.59
CA TRP A 25 17.71 -7.27 22.53
C TRP A 25 18.55 -8.35 21.83
N GLN A 26 18.28 -9.62 22.13
CA GLN A 26 18.93 -10.74 21.44
C GLN A 26 18.60 -10.74 19.95
N TYR A 27 17.33 -10.53 19.57
CA TYR A 27 16.94 -10.42 18.16
C TYR A 27 17.67 -9.29 17.45
N ILE A 28 17.77 -8.10 18.05
CA ILE A 28 18.47 -6.97 17.45
C ILE A 28 19.96 -7.27 17.26
N VAL A 29 20.59 -7.93 18.23
CA VAL A 29 22.01 -8.34 18.12
C VAL A 29 22.20 -9.36 17.00
N GLU A 30 21.34 -10.39 16.93
CA GLU A 30 21.38 -11.39 15.86
C GLU A 30 21.17 -10.78 14.48
N ILE A 31 20.20 -9.87 14.36
CA ILE A 31 19.90 -9.16 13.11
C ILE A 31 21.08 -8.29 12.68
N ALA A 32 21.69 -7.55 13.61
CA ALA A 32 22.86 -6.73 13.32
C ALA A 32 24.06 -7.58 12.88
N GLY A 33 24.25 -8.76 13.50
CA GLY A 33 25.25 -9.74 13.09
C GLY A 33 25.00 -10.27 11.67
N ALA A 34 23.79 -10.74 11.39
CA ALA A 34 23.41 -11.24 10.07
C ALA A 34 23.52 -10.17 8.98
N ALA A 35 23.16 -8.92 9.29
CA ALA A 35 23.35 -7.78 8.41
C ALA A 35 24.83 -7.58 8.05
N ALA A 36 25.71 -7.61 9.05
CA ALA A 36 27.14 -7.44 8.85
C ALA A 36 27.77 -8.58 8.04
N GLU A 37 27.38 -9.82 8.31
CA GLU A 37 27.81 -10.99 7.54
C GLU A 37 27.33 -10.91 6.08
N ALA A 38 26.07 -10.54 5.86
CA ALA A 38 25.53 -10.36 4.51
C ALA A 38 26.29 -9.28 3.72
N MET A 39 26.64 -8.17 4.37
CA MET A 39 27.48 -7.12 3.78
C MET A 39 28.89 -7.63 3.45
N GLN A 40 29.52 -8.36 4.38
CA GLN A 40 30.85 -8.94 4.17
C GLN A 40 30.87 -9.88 2.98
N GLN A 41 29.87 -10.76 2.84
CA GLN A 41 29.80 -11.67 1.70
C GLN A 41 29.52 -10.96 0.37
N ARG A 42 28.86 -9.80 0.38
CA ARG A 42 28.51 -9.07 -0.84
C ARG A 42 29.62 -8.15 -1.30
N TYR A 43 30.25 -7.43 -0.37
CA TYR A 43 31.23 -6.40 -0.67
C TYR A 43 32.67 -6.79 -0.30
N SER A 44 32.87 -8.00 0.23
CA SER A 44 34.16 -8.47 0.77
C SER A 44 34.73 -7.58 1.89
N VAL A 45 33.86 -6.80 2.56
CA VAL A 45 34.22 -5.89 3.65
C VAL A 45 33.22 -6.08 4.78
N LEU A 46 33.73 -6.36 5.98
CA LEU A 46 32.89 -6.39 7.18
C LEU A 46 32.46 -4.96 7.50
N MET A 47 31.17 -4.70 7.37
CA MET A 47 30.55 -3.42 7.71
C MET A 47 29.44 -3.69 8.72
N LEU A 48 29.65 -3.24 9.96
CA LEU A 48 28.64 -3.34 11.00
C LEU A 48 27.62 -2.21 10.81
N PRO A 49 26.35 -2.45 11.17
CA PRO A 49 25.38 -1.37 11.21
C PRO A 49 25.84 -0.24 12.15
N HIS A 50 25.84 0.99 11.66
CA HIS A 50 26.31 2.16 12.40
C HIS A 50 25.21 2.73 13.32
N HIS A 51 25.55 3.71 14.16
CA HIS A 51 24.63 4.26 15.17
C HIS A 51 23.32 4.78 14.60
N THR A 52 23.35 5.42 13.41
CA THR A 52 22.13 5.84 12.71
C THR A 52 21.16 4.68 12.56
N GLN A 53 21.66 3.56 12.04
CA GLN A 53 20.85 2.39 11.71
C GLN A 53 20.36 1.68 12.97
N MET A 54 21.24 1.55 13.98
CA MET A 54 20.91 0.89 15.25
C MET A 54 19.92 1.70 16.09
N ILE A 55 20.08 3.02 16.19
CA ILE A 55 19.18 3.89 16.95
C ILE A 55 17.80 3.92 16.28
N THR A 56 17.74 4.08 14.95
CA THR A 56 16.46 4.05 14.24
C THR A 56 15.78 2.70 14.38
N LEU A 57 16.51 1.58 14.24
CA LEU A 57 15.98 0.24 14.48
C LEU A 57 15.42 0.11 15.90
N LEU A 58 16.15 0.56 16.92
CA LEU A 58 15.71 0.48 18.32
C LEU A 58 14.43 1.29 18.57
N MET A 59 14.36 2.52 18.04
CA MET A 59 13.16 3.34 18.17
C MET A 59 11.94 2.68 17.55
N PHE A 60 12.10 2.10 16.35
CA PHE A 60 11.03 1.37 15.69
C PHE A 60 10.69 0.06 16.38
N ALA A 61 11.68 -0.69 16.87
CA ALA A 61 11.47 -1.95 17.60
C ALA A 61 10.70 -1.73 18.90
N VAL A 62 11.13 -0.77 19.73
CA VAL A 62 10.43 -0.37 20.97
C VAL A 62 8.98 0.02 20.66
N ARG A 63 8.78 0.76 19.57
CA ARG A 63 7.44 1.13 19.12
C ARG A 63 6.63 -0.09 18.67
N ALA A 64 7.20 -0.97 17.86
CA ALA A 64 6.53 -2.18 17.37
C ALA A 64 6.05 -3.06 18.53
N CYS A 65 6.84 -3.16 19.61
CA CYS A 65 6.43 -3.84 20.83
C CYS A 65 5.31 -3.09 21.58
N GLY A 66 5.39 -1.76 21.66
CA GLY A 66 4.56 -0.96 22.57
C GLY A 66 3.19 -0.45 22.10
N ALA A 67 2.73 -0.71 20.87
CA ALA A 67 1.48 -0.09 20.38
C ALA A 67 0.19 -0.37 21.19
N SER A 68 0.17 -1.27 22.18
CA SER A 68 -1.01 -1.54 23.02
C SER A 68 -0.73 -1.47 24.52
N ALA A 69 0.19 -0.60 24.96
CA ALA A 69 0.38 -0.32 26.38
C ALA A 69 -0.74 0.59 26.95
N ALA A 70 -2.00 0.17 26.82
CA ALA A 70 -3.11 0.71 27.60
C ALA A 70 -3.18 -0.08 28.92
N GLY A 71 -2.33 0.25 29.90
CA GLY A 71 -2.41 -0.43 31.21
C GLY A 71 -1.29 -0.21 32.23
N GLY A 72 -0.28 0.63 31.95
CA GLY A 72 0.79 0.94 32.91
C GLY A 72 0.81 2.42 33.27
N LEU A 73 0.80 2.71 34.57
CA LEU A 73 0.80 4.03 35.23
C LEU A 73 1.61 5.11 34.46
N GLY A 74 0.92 6.05 33.80
CA GLY A 74 1.53 7.19 33.11
C GLY A 74 1.14 7.38 31.63
N GLY A 75 0.46 6.40 31.03
CA GLY A 75 -0.57 6.56 29.98
C GLY A 75 -0.31 7.53 28.81
N ARG A 76 0.81 7.41 28.10
CA ARG A 76 0.94 8.03 26.76
C ARG A 76 0.83 6.94 25.70
N GLN A 77 -0.28 6.95 24.94
CA GLN A 77 -0.47 6.07 23.79
C GLN A 77 0.67 6.29 22.80
N LEU A 78 1.38 5.21 22.45
CA LEU A 78 2.43 5.29 21.44
C LEU A 78 1.80 5.54 20.06
N PRO A 79 2.40 6.44 19.24
CA PRO A 79 1.75 6.94 18.02
C PRO A 79 1.60 5.84 16.98
N LYS A 80 0.44 5.68 16.33
CA LYS A 80 0.21 4.59 15.35
C LYS A 80 1.25 4.54 14.24
N THR A 81 1.67 5.72 13.78
CA THR A 81 2.59 5.91 12.67
C THR A 81 3.84 6.64 13.14
N MET A 82 5.01 6.08 12.85
CA MET A 82 6.31 6.71 13.12
C MET A 82 7.10 6.89 11.82
N LEU A 83 7.52 8.13 11.55
CA LEU A 83 8.27 8.47 10.34
C LEU A 83 9.67 8.96 10.71
N ALA A 84 10.70 8.32 10.17
CA ALA A 84 12.09 8.68 10.38
C ALA A 84 12.64 9.47 9.19
N ARG A 85 13.21 10.64 9.44
CA ARG A 85 14.08 11.30 8.47
C ARG A 85 15.46 10.67 8.53
N VAL A 86 15.87 10.00 7.46
CA VAL A 86 17.17 9.32 7.34
C VAL A 86 17.91 9.91 6.15
N GLY A 87 19.11 10.46 6.37
CA GLY A 87 19.90 11.07 5.31
C GLY A 87 20.20 10.11 4.16
N THR A 88 20.29 10.63 2.93
CA THR A 88 20.69 9.83 1.77
C THR A 88 22.08 9.23 2.01
N GLY A 89 22.22 7.92 1.82
CA GLY A 89 23.48 7.21 2.06
C GLY A 89 23.68 6.69 3.48
N GLU A 90 22.81 7.03 4.45
CA GLU A 90 22.88 6.52 5.83
C GLU A 90 22.42 5.05 5.97
N GLY A 91 22.00 4.42 4.87
CA GLY A 91 21.59 3.01 4.85
C GLY A 91 20.12 2.76 5.16
N LYS A 92 19.22 3.62 4.67
CA LYS A 92 17.75 3.46 4.79
C LYS A 92 17.25 2.05 4.47
N SER A 93 17.68 1.48 3.33
CA SER A 93 17.30 0.12 2.92
C SER A 93 17.75 -0.95 3.92
N LEU A 94 18.89 -0.75 4.60
CA LEU A 94 19.34 -1.66 5.66
C LEU A 94 18.44 -1.56 6.89
N ILE A 95 18.07 -0.34 7.30
CA ILE A 95 17.16 -0.12 8.43
C ILE A 95 15.83 -0.82 8.18
N ILE A 96 15.28 -0.68 6.98
CA ILE A 96 14.03 -1.35 6.55
C ILE A 96 14.16 -2.86 6.65
N ALA A 97 15.24 -3.42 6.11
CA ALA A 97 15.47 -4.86 6.13
C ALA A 97 15.61 -5.39 7.56
N MET A 98 16.38 -4.70 8.41
CA MET A 98 16.54 -5.08 9.83
C MET A 98 15.23 -4.97 10.61
N LEU A 99 14.42 -3.95 10.34
CA LEU A 99 13.10 -3.79 10.97
C LEU A 99 12.12 -4.90 10.54
N ALA A 100 12.09 -5.23 9.25
CA ALA A 100 11.29 -6.33 8.72
C ALA A 100 11.72 -7.68 9.36
N ALA A 101 13.02 -7.91 9.49
CA ALA A 101 13.56 -9.09 10.16
C ALA A 101 13.17 -9.15 11.65
N PHE A 102 13.21 -8.01 12.34
CA PHE A 102 12.80 -7.90 13.75
C PHE A 102 11.33 -8.28 13.93
N ALA A 103 10.45 -7.72 13.09
CA ALA A 103 9.04 -8.05 13.10
C ALA A 103 8.79 -9.54 12.85
N ALA A 104 9.45 -10.12 11.84
CA ALA A 104 9.32 -11.54 11.52
C ALA A 104 9.82 -12.46 12.66
N LYS A 105 10.94 -12.13 13.34
CA LYS A 105 11.40 -12.86 14.53
C LYS A 105 10.44 -12.78 15.71
N ARG A 106 9.67 -11.70 15.80
CA ARG A 106 8.57 -11.54 16.76
C ARG A 106 7.29 -12.30 16.36
N GLY A 107 7.28 -12.97 15.21
CA GLY A 107 6.10 -13.64 14.67
C GLY A 107 5.09 -12.69 14.01
N LEU A 108 5.49 -11.44 13.76
CA LEU A 108 4.67 -10.44 13.06
C LEU A 108 4.98 -10.48 11.56
N ARG A 109 3.97 -10.16 10.75
CA ARG A 109 4.17 -9.99 9.31
C ARG A 109 4.65 -8.57 9.01
N ALA A 110 5.58 -8.43 8.09
CA ALA A 110 6.08 -7.14 7.63
C ALA A 110 5.79 -6.95 6.15
N HIS A 111 4.98 -5.94 5.82
CA HIS A 111 4.77 -5.53 4.44
C HIS A 111 5.64 -4.31 4.15
N VAL A 112 6.65 -4.48 3.29
CA VAL A 112 7.58 -3.42 2.90
C VAL A 112 7.10 -2.82 1.59
N VAL A 113 6.65 -1.57 1.63
CA VAL A 113 6.12 -0.83 0.48
C VAL A 113 7.21 0.02 -0.15
N ASN A 114 7.46 -0.26 -1.43
CA ASN A 114 8.29 0.54 -2.32
C ASN A 114 7.42 1.22 -3.39
N THR A 115 7.98 2.23 -4.05
CA THR A 115 7.29 2.99 -5.11
C THR A 115 7.10 2.20 -6.42
N SER A 116 7.82 1.09 -6.61
CA SER A 116 7.63 0.20 -7.76
C SER A 116 8.02 -1.25 -7.46
N ARG A 117 7.41 -2.20 -8.20
CA ARG A 117 7.75 -3.63 -8.10
C ARG A 117 9.21 -3.93 -8.43
N VAL A 118 9.85 -3.11 -9.27
CA VAL A 118 11.29 -3.23 -9.60
C VAL A 118 12.15 -2.92 -8.38
N LEU A 119 11.84 -1.83 -7.66
CA LEU A 119 12.55 -1.48 -6.44
C LEU A 119 12.29 -2.50 -5.33
N ALA A 120 11.04 -2.96 -5.18
CA ALA A 120 10.69 -4.01 -4.21
C ALA A 120 11.54 -5.28 -4.41
N ARG A 121 11.64 -5.78 -5.64
CA ARG A 121 12.47 -6.95 -5.99
C ARG A 121 13.96 -6.69 -5.76
N ARG A 122 14.45 -5.49 -6.11
CA ARG A 122 15.84 -5.09 -5.90
C ARG A 122 16.20 -5.12 -4.41
N ASP A 123 15.36 -4.56 -3.57
CA ASP A 123 15.62 -4.43 -2.13
C ASP A 123 15.47 -5.76 -1.40
N LEU A 124 14.51 -6.60 -1.81
CA LEU A 124 14.42 -7.98 -1.39
C LEU A 124 15.70 -8.76 -1.76
N ALA A 125 16.14 -8.69 -3.02
CA ALA A 125 17.37 -9.37 -3.47
C ALA A 125 18.61 -8.88 -2.70
N ALA A 126 18.63 -7.59 -2.32
CA ALA A 126 19.71 -7.04 -1.52
C ALA A 126 19.72 -7.56 -0.07
N SER A 127 18.55 -7.88 0.47
CA SER A 127 18.34 -8.31 1.86
C SER A 127 18.26 -9.83 2.01
N ALA A 128 18.12 -10.57 0.90
CA ALA A 128 17.88 -12.02 0.88
C ALA A 128 18.88 -12.81 1.74
N ARG A 129 20.19 -12.54 1.60
CA ARG A 129 21.22 -13.22 2.39
C ARG A 129 21.07 -13.03 3.89
N MET A 130 20.64 -11.85 4.32
CA MET A 130 20.40 -11.55 5.73
C MET A 130 19.18 -12.33 6.22
N PHE A 131 18.09 -12.37 5.43
CA PHE A 131 16.91 -13.16 5.79
C PHE A 131 17.20 -14.67 5.82
N ASP A 132 17.98 -15.18 4.86
CA ASP A 132 18.42 -16.58 4.81
C ASP A 132 19.24 -16.95 6.06
N ALA A 133 20.20 -16.09 6.45
CA ALA A 133 21.02 -16.30 7.64
C ALA A 133 20.19 -16.32 8.93
N LEU A 134 19.06 -15.63 8.95
CA LEU A 134 18.12 -15.58 10.07
C LEU A 134 17.02 -16.64 9.98
N GLY A 135 16.97 -17.42 8.90
CA GLY A 135 15.92 -18.43 8.65
C GLY A 135 14.53 -17.84 8.40
N LEU A 136 14.45 -16.62 7.86
CA LEU A 136 13.21 -15.89 7.63
C LEU A 136 12.72 -16.05 6.19
N SER A 137 11.41 -16.25 5.99
CA SER A 137 10.79 -16.24 4.68
C SER A 137 10.51 -14.80 4.21
N ALA A 138 10.91 -14.50 2.98
CA ALA A 138 10.65 -13.21 2.34
C ALA A 138 10.26 -13.40 0.87
N SER A 139 9.30 -12.60 0.39
CA SER A 139 8.78 -12.66 -0.98
C SER A 139 8.54 -11.26 -1.56
N SER A 140 8.41 -11.19 -2.88
CA SER A 140 7.93 -10.00 -3.59
C SER A 140 6.71 -10.30 -4.47
N ASP A 141 6.04 -11.43 -4.24
CA ASP A 141 4.79 -11.77 -4.88
C ASP A 141 3.63 -11.13 -4.11
N ALA A 142 2.74 -10.42 -4.81
CA ALA A 142 1.57 -9.80 -4.19
C ALA A 142 0.61 -10.84 -3.61
N ALA A 143 0.55 -12.06 -4.17
CA ALA A 143 -0.26 -13.14 -3.62
C ALA A 143 0.15 -13.51 -2.17
N ASP A 144 1.43 -13.30 -1.83
CA ASP A 144 1.93 -13.56 -0.49
C ASP A 144 1.47 -12.53 0.54
N LEU A 145 0.86 -11.40 0.14
CA LEU A 145 0.24 -10.45 1.08
C LEU A 145 -0.93 -11.10 1.85
N ARG A 146 -1.65 -12.05 1.24
CA ARG A 146 -2.67 -12.86 1.91
C ARG A 146 -2.10 -14.09 2.63
N SER A 147 -0.97 -14.60 2.15
CA SER A 147 -0.36 -15.83 2.65
C SER A 147 0.28 -15.64 4.03
N GLN A 148 -0.15 -16.44 5.02
CA GLN A 148 0.52 -16.49 6.33
C GLN A 148 1.86 -17.25 6.31
N ALA A 149 2.23 -17.87 5.18
CA ALA A 149 3.49 -18.62 5.06
C ALA A 149 4.72 -17.71 4.95
N CYS A 150 4.53 -16.47 4.51
CA CYS A 150 5.62 -15.52 4.32
C CYS A 150 5.60 -14.44 5.42
N GLY A 151 6.71 -14.34 6.17
CA GLY A 151 6.84 -13.35 7.23
C GLY A 151 7.10 -11.93 6.71
N ILE A 152 7.77 -11.80 5.56
CA ILE A 152 8.17 -10.50 4.99
C ILE A 152 7.74 -10.43 3.52
N VAL A 153 6.99 -9.40 3.14
CA VAL A 153 6.54 -9.22 1.75
C VAL A 153 6.93 -7.82 1.26
N TYR A 154 7.77 -7.77 0.23
CA TYR A 154 8.12 -6.54 -0.49
C TYR A 154 7.12 -6.30 -1.61
N CYS A 155 6.41 -5.18 -1.59
CA CYS A 155 5.28 -4.89 -2.47
C CYS A 155 5.21 -3.40 -2.84
N THR A 156 4.24 -3.02 -3.65
CA THR A 156 3.83 -1.62 -3.83
C THR A 156 2.54 -1.31 -3.09
N GLY A 157 2.20 -0.02 -2.96
CA GLY A 157 0.89 0.38 -2.44
C GLY A 157 -0.25 -0.19 -3.28
N GLU A 158 -0.10 -0.15 -4.61
CA GLU A 158 -1.05 -0.71 -5.57
C GLU A 158 -1.26 -2.23 -5.37
N ASP A 159 -0.21 -2.98 -5.02
CA ASP A 159 -0.33 -4.41 -4.73
C ASP A 159 -1.23 -4.66 -3.50
N ILE A 160 -1.08 -3.87 -2.43
CA ILE A 160 -1.92 -3.96 -1.23
C ILE A 160 -3.37 -3.62 -1.54
N GLU A 161 -3.61 -2.60 -2.36
CA GLU A 161 -4.95 -2.20 -2.79
C GLU A 161 -5.62 -3.27 -3.62
N GLN A 162 -4.94 -3.79 -4.64
CA GLN A 162 -5.49 -4.83 -5.50
C GLN A 162 -5.89 -6.05 -4.67
N VAL A 163 -5.00 -6.50 -3.78
CA VAL A 163 -5.29 -7.63 -2.89
C VAL A 163 -6.48 -7.33 -1.97
N CYS A 164 -6.64 -6.07 -1.52
CA CYS A 164 -7.77 -5.66 -0.70
C CYS A 164 -9.09 -5.64 -1.51
N LEU A 165 -9.06 -5.14 -2.74
CA LEU A 165 -10.19 -5.14 -3.67
C LEU A 165 -10.61 -6.56 -4.01
N ASP A 166 -9.65 -7.42 -4.37
CA ASP A 166 -9.88 -8.85 -4.61
C ASP A 166 -10.57 -9.47 -3.38
N SER A 167 -10.17 -9.11 -2.16
CA SER A 167 -10.73 -9.69 -0.93
C SER A 167 -12.15 -9.20 -0.66
N LEU A 168 -12.46 -7.96 -1.05
CA LEU A 168 -13.82 -7.42 -1.01
C LEU A 168 -14.72 -8.16 -2.01
N ILE A 169 -14.22 -8.45 -3.21
CA ILE A 169 -14.98 -9.12 -4.29
C ILE A 169 -15.22 -10.59 -3.95
N GLU A 170 -14.24 -11.27 -3.38
CA GLU A 170 -14.32 -12.67 -2.95
C GLU A 170 -15.14 -12.86 -1.66
N GLY A 171 -15.44 -11.77 -0.95
CA GLY A 171 -16.17 -11.81 0.33
C GLY A 171 -15.28 -12.15 1.54
N GLU A 172 -13.96 -12.14 1.39
CA GLU A 172 -12.94 -12.48 2.40
C GLU A 172 -12.41 -11.25 3.17
N VAL A 173 -13.09 -10.10 3.06
CA VAL A 173 -12.62 -8.82 3.64
C VAL A 173 -12.31 -8.89 5.13
N GLN A 174 -13.07 -9.67 5.91
CA GLN A 174 -12.86 -9.76 7.36
C GLN A 174 -11.54 -10.46 7.69
N GLU A 175 -11.20 -11.52 6.94
CA GLU A 175 -9.97 -12.28 7.13
C GLU A 175 -8.77 -11.44 6.72
N TYR A 176 -8.88 -10.72 5.60
CA TYR A 176 -7.83 -9.84 5.13
C TYR A 176 -7.62 -8.64 6.08
N ASP A 177 -8.68 -7.98 6.54
CA ASP A 177 -8.57 -6.88 7.51
C ASP A 177 -7.94 -7.34 8.84
N GLN A 178 -8.26 -8.54 9.30
CA GLN A 178 -7.60 -9.15 10.45
C GLN A 178 -6.11 -9.43 10.18
N ALA A 179 -5.76 -9.90 8.98
CA ALA A 179 -4.37 -10.12 8.59
C ALA A 179 -3.57 -8.81 8.56
N LEU A 180 -4.17 -7.70 8.11
CA LEU A 180 -3.55 -6.37 8.16
C LEU A 180 -3.32 -5.90 9.61
N LYS A 181 -4.30 -6.11 10.49
CA LYS A 181 -4.18 -5.80 11.94
C LYS A 181 -3.11 -6.61 12.65
N GLU A 182 -2.66 -7.72 12.08
CA GLU A 182 -1.57 -8.57 12.59
C GLU A 182 -0.23 -8.31 11.88
N ALA A 183 -0.22 -7.41 10.89
CA ALA A 183 0.97 -7.01 10.14
C ALA A 183 1.41 -5.58 10.51
N ILE A 184 2.70 -5.29 10.28
CA ILE A 184 3.24 -3.93 10.25
C ILE A 184 3.46 -3.49 8.80
N LEU A 185 3.27 -2.21 8.56
CA LEU A 185 3.58 -1.56 7.29
C LEU A 185 4.92 -0.82 7.42
N ILE A 186 5.87 -1.11 6.54
CA ILE A 186 7.14 -0.38 6.45
C ILE A 186 7.18 0.30 5.09
N VAL A 187 7.33 1.62 5.04
CA VAL A 187 7.28 2.40 3.81
C VAL A 187 8.66 2.98 3.54
N ASP A 188 9.26 2.64 2.40
CA ASP A 188 10.61 3.11 2.03
C ASP A 188 10.63 4.61 1.71
N GLU A 189 9.58 5.15 1.11
CA GLU A 189 9.44 6.59 0.89
C GLU A 189 8.07 7.06 1.38
N VAL A 190 8.09 7.98 2.35
CA VAL A 190 6.89 8.48 3.02
C VAL A 190 5.89 9.15 2.07
N ASP A 191 6.37 9.66 0.93
CA ASP A 191 5.52 10.20 -0.14
C ASP A 191 4.51 9.16 -0.66
N GLY A 192 4.83 7.86 -0.59
CA GLY A 192 3.93 6.76 -0.92
C GLY A 192 2.68 6.65 -0.02
N LEU A 193 2.64 7.36 1.13
CA LEU A 193 1.45 7.48 1.97
C LEU A 193 0.54 8.65 1.55
N ILE A 194 1.02 9.54 0.67
CA ILE A 194 0.31 10.74 0.22
C ILE A 194 -0.37 10.43 -1.11
N PHE A 195 -1.65 10.75 -1.21
CA PHE A 195 -2.47 10.34 -2.34
C PHE A 195 -2.80 11.51 -3.28
N ASP A 196 -1.94 11.72 -4.28
CA ASP A 196 -2.13 12.79 -5.28
C ASP A 196 -3.35 12.56 -6.19
N LYS A 197 -3.71 11.31 -6.45
CA LYS A 197 -4.77 10.93 -7.41
C LYS A 197 -6.14 10.69 -6.76
N GLY A 198 -6.27 10.93 -5.45
CA GLY A 198 -7.48 10.63 -4.68
C GLY A 198 -7.31 9.43 -3.74
N VAL A 199 -8.19 9.33 -2.75
CA VAL A 199 -8.13 8.33 -1.66
C VAL A 199 -8.93 7.06 -1.95
N VAL A 200 -9.63 7.02 -3.09
CA VAL A 200 -10.51 5.93 -3.48
C VAL A 200 -9.87 5.15 -4.62
N SER A 201 -9.85 3.84 -4.46
CA SER A 201 -9.47 2.88 -5.51
C SER A 201 -10.68 2.02 -5.81
N ASP A 202 -11.00 1.85 -7.08
CA ASP A 202 -12.13 1.05 -7.55
C ASP A 202 -11.73 0.22 -8.77
N GLU A 203 -12.41 -0.89 -8.97
CA GLU A 203 -12.22 -1.76 -10.12
C GLU A 203 -13.56 -2.00 -10.83
N ALA A 204 -13.57 -1.73 -12.14
CA ALA A 204 -14.74 -1.87 -12.99
C ALA A 204 -14.75 -3.25 -13.66
N PHE A 205 -15.82 -4.00 -13.44
CA PHE A 205 -16.01 -5.36 -13.93
C PHE A 205 -16.95 -5.39 -15.12
N GLU A 206 -16.52 -6.03 -16.20
CA GLU A 206 -17.41 -6.40 -17.31
C GLU A 206 -18.26 -7.59 -16.90
N ASP A 207 -19.57 -7.50 -17.12
CA ASP A 207 -20.50 -8.60 -16.84
C ASP A 207 -21.30 -8.96 -18.08
N ARG A 208 -21.30 -10.25 -18.40
CA ARG A 208 -21.92 -10.77 -19.61
C ARG A 208 -23.44 -10.71 -19.55
N GLU A 209 -24.03 -11.00 -18.39
CA GLU A 209 -25.48 -10.99 -18.22
C GLU A 209 -26.00 -9.55 -18.31
N PHE A 210 -25.35 -8.62 -17.61
CA PHE A 210 -25.73 -7.21 -17.69
C PHE A 210 -25.45 -6.62 -19.07
N SER A 211 -24.37 -7.01 -19.74
CA SER A 211 -24.14 -6.61 -21.13
C SER A 211 -25.29 -7.05 -22.05
N ASN A 212 -25.80 -8.28 -21.88
CA ASN A 212 -26.97 -8.73 -22.65
C ASN A 212 -28.20 -7.87 -22.36
N TRP A 213 -28.50 -7.57 -21.09
CA TRP A 213 -29.64 -6.73 -20.71
C TRP A 213 -29.51 -5.32 -21.30
N VAL A 214 -28.33 -4.71 -21.20
CA VAL A 214 -28.05 -3.38 -21.77
C VAL A 214 -28.28 -3.37 -23.27
N ASN A 215 -27.82 -4.39 -24.00
CA ASN A 215 -28.03 -4.45 -25.45
C ASN A 215 -29.51 -4.65 -25.81
N GLU A 216 -30.26 -5.48 -25.08
CA GLU A 216 -31.71 -5.64 -25.27
C GLU A 216 -32.46 -4.33 -25.02
N TRP A 217 -32.14 -3.60 -23.96
CA TRP A 217 -32.76 -2.31 -23.65
C TRP A 217 -32.40 -1.24 -24.69
N LEU A 218 -31.16 -1.21 -25.18
CA LEU A 218 -30.76 -0.32 -26.27
C LEU A 218 -31.52 -0.62 -27.57
N GLU A 219 -31.74 -1.89 -27.91
CA GLU A 219 -32.58 -2.27 -29.08
C GLU A 219 -34.02 -1.77 -28.92
N GLN A 220 -34.59 -1.88 -27.72
CA GLN A 220 -35.93 -1.36 -27.45
C GLN A 220 -35.99 0.17 -27.55
N LEU A 221 -34.99 0.88 -27.01
CA LEU A 221 -34.90 2.34 -27.13
C LEU A 221 -34.75 2.79 -28.59
N GLU A 222 -33.95 2.07 -29.39
CA GLU A 222 -33.76 2.34 -30.82
C GLU A 222 -35.04 2.11 -31.63
N LEU A 223 -35.86 1.10 -31.28
CA LEU A 223 -37.07 0.72 -32.02
C LEU A 223 -38.35 1.43 -31.56
N LYS A 224 -38.55 1.54 -30.24
CA LYS A 224 -39.78 2.02 -29.60
C LYS A 224 -39.63 3.41 -28.96
N GLY A 225 -38.40 3.85 -28.68
CA GLY A 225 -38.13 5.08 -27.93
C GLY A 225 -38.32 4.97 -26.41
N GLU A 226 -38.72 3.80 -25.91
CA GLU A 226 -38.87 3.49 -24.48
C GLU A 226 -38.53 2.02 -24.20
N VAL A 227 -38.08 1.74 -22.98
CA VAL A 227 -37.85 0.38 -22.50
C VAL A 227 -39.15 -0.17 -21.92
N ASP A 228 -39.61 -1.29 -22.46
CA ASP A 228 -40.83 -1.97 -22.02
C ASP A 228 -40.63 -2.58 -20.64
N ARG A 229 -41.52 -2.27 -19.70
CA ARG A 229 -41.48 -2.80 -18.33
C ARG A 229 -42.47 -3.94 -18.23
N ASP A 230 -42.09 -5.11 -18.72
CA ASP A 230 -42.95 -6.28 -18.58
C ASP A 230 -43.05 -6.65 -17.10
N TRP A 231 -44.27 -6.82 -16.58
CA TRP A 231 -44.51 -7.08 -15.15
C TRP A 231 -43.98 -8.46 -14.70
N ASP A 232 -43.82 -9.37 -15.66
CA ASP A 232 -43.22 -10.70 -15.47
C ASP A 232 -41.71 -10.72 -15.72
N ASP A 233 -41.10 -9.58 -16.08
CA ASP A 233 -39.64 -9.51 -16.17
C ASP A 233 -39.07 -9.55 -14.75
N PHE A 234 -38.44 -10.68 -14.40
CA PHE A 234 -37.76 -10.84 -13.12
C PHE A 234 -36.75 -9.70 -12.87
N ARG A 235 -36.23 -9.09 -13.95
CA ARG A 235 -35.33 -7.93 -13.91
C ARG A 235 -36.04 -6.65 -13.46
N ALA A 236 -37.35 -6.50 -13.67
CA ALA A 236 -38.09 -5.31 -13.24
C ALA A 236 -38.34 -5.25 -11.72
N GLN A 237 -38.08 -6.36 -11.00
CA GLN A 237 -38.36 -6.46 -9.56
C GLN A 237 -37.16 -6.07 -8.67
N GLY A 238 -35.95 -5.96 -9.22
CA GLY A 238 -34.73 -5.61 -8.49
C GLY A 238 -34.39 -4.11 -8.50
N GLU A 239 -34.00 -3.54 -7.36
CA GLU A 239 -33.53 -2.14 -7.28
C GLU A 239 -32.28 -1.91 -8.16
N PHE A 240 -31.40 -2.91 -8.23
CA PHE A 240 -30.14 -2.83 -8.97
C PHE A 240 -30.34 -2.84 -10.50
N SER A 241 -31.18 -3.74 -11.03
CA SER A 241 -31.51 -3.80 -12.46
C SER A 241 -32.24 -2.54 -12.93
N LEU A 242 -33.12 -1.97 -12.10
CA LEU A 242 -33.76 -0.67 -12.39
C LEU A 242 -32.74 0.47 -12.43
N ALA A 243 -31.69 0.42 -11.60
CA ALA A 243 -30.60 1.41 -11.65
C ALA A 243 -29.81 1.32 -12.95
N ILE A 244 -29.47 0.10 -13.41
CA ILE A 244 -28.79 -0.12 -14.70
C ILE A 244 -29.69 0.38 -15.84
N GLN A 245 -30.99 0.04 -15.85
CA GLN A 245 -31.91 0.52 -16.88
C GLN A 245 -31.92 2.05 -16.98
N LYS A 246 -32.04 2.75 -15.85
CA LYS A 246 -32.00 4.22 -15.81
C LYS A 246 -30.65 4.78 -16.30
N GLU A 247 -29.56 4.07 -16.03
CA GLU A 247 -28.23 4.43 -16.53
C GLU A 247 -28.17 4.30 -18.05
N VAL A 248 -28.73 3.23 -18.62
CA VAL A 248 -28.82 3.02 -20.08
C VAL A 248 -29.68 4.09 -20.75
N GLU A 249 -30.88 4.35 -20.23
CA GLU A 249 -31.78 5.39 -20.73
C GLU A 249 -31.08 6.77 -20.73
N ARG A 250 -30.35 7.08 -19.66
CA ARG A 250 -29.56 8.31 -19.56
C ARG A 250 -28.42 8.33 -20.58
N ALA A 251 -27.63 7.26 -20.65
CA ALA A 251 -26.51 7.17 -21.59
C ALA A 251 -26.96 7.31 -23.04
N PHE A 252 -28.11 6.71 -23.39
CA PHE A 252 -28.73 6.84 -24.71
C PHE A 252 -29.18 8.27 -25.01
N ALA A 253 -29.79 8.98 -24.05
CA ALA A 253 -30.14 10.38 -24.22
C ALA A 253 -28.89 11.28 -24.35
N GLU A 254 -27.87 11.03 -23.52
CA GLU A 254 -26.65 11.84 -23.46
C GLU A 254 -25.85 11.84 -24.76
N ILE A 255 -25.90 10.77 -25.59
CA ILE A 255 -25.09 10.71 -26.82
C ILE A 255 -25.38 11.87 -27.79
N HIS A 256 -26.60 12.39 -27.77
CA HIS A 256 -27.03 13.50 -28.64
C HIS A 256 -26.42 14.84 -28.24
N ASP A 257 -26.01 14.98 -26.97
CA ASP A 257 -25.41 16.19 -26.43
C ASP A 257 -23.87 16.19 -26.55
N LYS A 258 -23.27 15.03 -26.88
CA LYS A 258 -21.81 14.87 -26.94
C LYS A 258 -21.21 15.42 -28.22
N GLN A 259 -20.15 16.22 -28.07
CA GLN A 259 -19.50 16.91 -29.18
C GLN A 259 -18.10 16.37 -29.46
N GLU A 260 -17.83 16.14 -30.75
CA GLU A 260 -16.51 15.73 -31.22
C GLU A 260 -15.50 16.88 -31.07
N GLY A 261 -14.33 16.58 -30.51
CA GLY A 261 -13.30 17.56 -30.15
C GLY A 261 -13.46 18.17 -28.75
N VAL A 262 -14.56 17.89 -28.05
CA VAL A 262 -14.81 18.34 -26.67
C VAL A 262 -14.95 17.14 -25.73
N ASP A 263 -15.96 16.29 -25.96
CA ASP A 263 -16.22 15.11 -25.12
C ASP A 263 -15.47 13.87 -25.61
N PHE A 264 -15.34 13.72 -26.93
CA PHE A 264 -14.65 12.60 -27.56
C PHE A 264 -13.92 13.04 -28.82
N ALA A 265 -12.93 12.27 -29.25
CA ALA A 265 -12.23 12.43 -30.51
C ALA A 265 -12.21 11.11 -31.27
N VAL A 266 -12.29 11.16 -32.60
CA VAL A 266 -12.26 9.96 -33.44
C VAL A 266 -10.83 9.70 -33.91
N ARG A 267 -10.31 8.50 -33.62
CA ARG A 267 -9.00 8.04 -34.09
C ARG A 267 -9.15 6.69 -34.78
N GLY A 268 -8.77 6.61 -36.05
CA GLY A 268 -8.91 5.37 -36.83
C GLY A 268 -10.36 4.90 -37.01
N GLY A 269 -11.32 5.83 -36.97
CA GLY A 269 -12.76 5.52 -37.07
C GLY A 269 -13.43 5.17 -35.74
N GLU A 270 -12.68 5.06 -34.64
CA GLU A 270 -13.22 4.78 -33.31
C GLU A 270 -13.25 6.04 -32.44
N PRO A 271 -14.36 6.32 -31.73
CA PRO A 271 -14.43 7.42 -30.76
C PRO A 271 -13.74 7.03 -29.45
N TYR A 272 -12.97 7.97 -28.91
CA TYR A 272 -12.29 7.89 -27.62
C TYR A 272 -12.60 9.11 -26.78
N MET A 273 -12.70 8.96 -25.46
CA MET A 273 -12.96 10.07 -24.57
C MET A 273 -11.80 11.07 -24.56
N VAL A 274 -12.13 12.36 -24.45
CA VAL A 274 -11.15 13.44 -24.30
C VAL A 274 -11.20 13.96 -22.86
N ASP A 275 -10.04 14.10 -22.24
CA ASP A 275 -9.93 14.75 -20.94
C ASP A 275 -10.20 16.26 -21.08
N PRO A 276 -11.24 16.82 -20.45
CA PRO A 276 -11.58 18.23 -20.60
C PRO A 276 -10.53 19.18 -20.02
N ARG A 277 -9.62 18.70 -19.16
CA ARG A 277 -8.55 19.52 -18.56
C ARG A 277 -7.30 19.57 -19.43
N THR A 278 -6.96 18.44 -20.07
CA THR A 278 -5.70 18.29 -20.81
C THR A 278 -5.88 18.25 -22.32
N ASN A 279 -7.11 18.09 -22.81
CA ASN A 279 -7.48 17.83 -24.21
C ASN A 279 -6.75 16.62 -24.81
N LEU A 280 -6.35 15.66 -23.97
CA LEU A 280 -5.70 14.43 -24.39
C LEU A 280 -6.72 13.29 -24.54
N ILE A 281 -6.47 12.42 -25.51
CA ILE A 281 -7.27 11.21 -25.75
C ILE A 281 -6.97 10.20 -24.64
N GLN A 282 -8.03 9.65 -24.04
CA GLN A 282 -7.95 8.57 -23.05
C GLN A 282 -8.32 7.23 -23.70
N GLU A 283 -7.32 6.50 -24.23
CA GLU A 283 -7.55 5.25 -24.96
C GLU A 283 -8.15 4.11 -24.10
N GLY A 284 -7.91 4.14 -22.78
CA GLY A 284 -8.41 3.14 -21.84
C GLY A 284 -9.67 3.54 -21.07
N ALA A 285 -10.18 4.75 -21.27
CA ALA A 285 -11.34 5.22 -20.52
C ALA A 285 -12.62 4.53 -20.98
N TRP A 286 -13.51 4.26 -20.02
CA TRP A 286 -14.81 3.65 -20.27
C TRP A 286 -15.90 4.53 -19.69
N SER A 287 -16.97 4.71 -20.47
CA SER A 287 -18.25 5.23 -20.01
C SER A 287 -19.35 4.56 -20.83
N LEU A 288 -20.53 4.39 -20.22
CA LEU A 288 -21.64 3.76 -20.93
C LEU A 288 -22.05 4.56 -22.17
N TRP A 289 -22.12 5.90 -22.07
CA TRP A 289 -22.47 6.75 -23.21
C TRP A 289 -21.48 6.62 -24.39
N LEU A 290 -20.19 6.39 -24.12
CA LEU A 290 -19.18 6.22 -25.17
C LEU A 290 -19.38 4.89 -25.89
N GLU A 291 -19.71 3.82 -25.16
CA GLU A 291 -20.04 2.52 -25.76
C GLU A 291 -21.33 2.58 -26.58
N VAL A 292 -22.34 3.31 -26.10
CA VAL A 292 -23.58 3.57 -26.86
C VAL A 292 -23.29 4.40 -28.11
N LEU A 293 -22.42 5.42 -28.04
CA LEU A 293 -22.00 6.21 -29.19
C LEU A 293 -21.26 5.36 -30.23
N LYS A 294 -20.37 4.45 -29.80
CA LYS A 294 -19.71 3.48 -30.69
C LYS A 294 -20.73 2.60 -31.39
N ARG A 295 -21.72 2.09 -30.65
CA ARG A 295 -22.83 1.31 -31.21
C ARG A 295 -23.61 2.10 -32.26
N HIS A 296 -23.97 3.34 -31.96
CA HIS A 296 -24.73 4.19 -32.88
C HIS A 296 -23.96 4.55 -34.16
N ARG A 297 -22.64 4.74 -34.07
CA ARG A 297 -21.80 5.11 -35.23
C ARG A 297 -21.35 3.92 -36.08
N LYS A 298 -21.26 2.72 -35.52
CA LYS A 298 -20.92 1.51 -36.27
C LYS A 298 -22.17 0.95 -36.93
N GLU A 299 -22.22 0.94 -38.26
CA GLU A 299 -23.22 0.18 -39.00
C GLU A 299 -23.06 -1.32 -38.70
N GLY A 300 -23.86 -1.86 -37.77
CA GLY A 300 -23.88 -3.31 -37.45
C GLY A 300 -24.08 -3.68 -35.98
N ASN A 301 -23.80 -4.96 -35.68
CA ASN A 301 -24.09 -5.64 -34.41
C ASN A 301 -23.01 -5.36 -33.34
N TYR A 302 -22.73 -4.10 -33.03
CA TYR A 302 -21.79 -3.75 -31.96
C TYR A 302 -22.39 -4.09 -30.59
N HIS A 303 -21.80 -5.09 -29.93
CA HIS A 303 -22.24 -5.51 -28.61
C HIS A 303 -21.61 -4.63 -27.53
N VAL A 304 -22.44 -3.82 -26.87
CA VAL A 304 -22.02 -2.94 -25.77
C VAL A 304 -21.61 -3.78 -24.56
N LYS A 305 -20.39 -3.56 -24.08
CA LYS A 305 -19.87 -4.18 -22.85
C LYS A 305 -20.19 -3.31 -21.66
N TYR A 306 -21.12 -3.76 -20.82
CA TYR A 306 -21.46 -3.06 -19.59
C TYR A 306 -20.44 -3.36 -18.51
N LYS A 307 -19.93 -2.30 -17.87
CA LYS A 307 -19.05 -2.39 -16.72
C LYS A 307 -19.68 -1.73 -15.51
N TYR A 308 -19.46 -2.29 -14.33
CA TYR A 308 -19.87 -1.70 -13.07
C TYR A 308 -18.82 -1.93 -11.99
N VAL A 309 -18.84 -1.08 -10.96
CA VAL A 309 -17.91 -1.17 -9.84
C VAL A 309 -18.47 -2.14 -8.81
N LYS A 310 -17.76 -3.24 -8.55
CA LYS A 310 -18.14 -4.24 -7.53
C LYS A 310 -17.67 -3.87 -6.14
N ALA A 311 -16.48 -3.27 -6.05
CA ALA A 311 -15.82 -2.95 -4.80
C ALA A 311 -15.19 -1.56 -4.88
N ILE A 312 -15.30 -0.82 -3.79
CA ILE A 312 -14.70 0.50 -3.61
C ILE A 312 -13.86 0.43 -2.34
N LEU A 313 -12.61 0.83 -2.44
CA LEU A 313 -11.65 0.83 -1.35
C LEU A 313 -11.27 2.27 -0.98
N CYS A 314 -11.32 2.58 0.32
CA CYS A 314 -10.64 3.76 0.84
C CYS A 314 -9.19 3.38 1.19
N ARG A 315 -8.24 3.91 0.42
CA ARG A 315 -6.81 3.60 0.55
C ARG A 315 -6.23 3.99 1.91
N LEU A 316 -6.66 5.16 2.43
CA LEU A 316 -6.31 5.62 3.77
C LEU A 316 -6.76 4.60 4.82
N GLN A 317 -8.01 4.13 4.73
CA GLN A 317 -8.54 3.14 5.67
C GLN A 317 -7.77 1.82 5.57
N CYS A 318 -7.42 1.38 4.36
CA CYS A 318 -6.63 0.16 4.12
C CYS A 318 -5.27 0.21 4.84
N PHE A 319 -4.50 1.29 4.66
CA PHE A 319 -3.22 1.44 5.35
C PHE A 319 -3.38 1.65 6.85
N MET A 320 -4.44 2.35 7.26
CA MET A 320 -4.79 2.50 8.67
C MET A 320 -5.36 1.22 9.30
N SER A 321 -5.60 0.13 8.56
CA SER A 321 -5.92 -1.17 9.17
C SER A 321 -4.68 -1.86 9.76
N TYR A 322 -3.47 -1.48 9.35
CA TYR A 322 -2.25 -2.06 9.90
C TYR A 322 -2.05 -1.75 11.39
N SER A 323 -1.39 -2.66 12.10
CA SER A 323 -1.08 -2.50 13.53
C SER A 323 -0.18 -1.28 13.80
N CYS A 324 0.80 -1.07 12.93
CA CYS A 324 1.78 -0.01 13.03
C CYS A 324 2.31 0.34 11.63
N ILE A 325 2.60 1.62 11.42
CA ILE A 325 3.17 2.13 10.18
C ILE A 325 4.53 2.77 10.50
N PHE A 326 5.57 2.32 9.80
CA PHE A 326 6.92 2.87 9.89
C PHE A 326 7.30 3.44 8.53
N GLY A 327 7.55 4.74 8.46
CA GLY A 327 8.00 5.38 7.22
C GLY A 327 9.44 5.85 7.34
N LEU A 328 10.20 5.75 6.27
CA LEU A 328 11.52 6.36 6.16
C LEU A 328 11.54 7.31 4.97
N SER A 329 12.27 8.43 5.06
CA SER A 329 12.53 9.27 3.88
C SER A 329 13.75 10.17 4.08
N GLY A 330 14.37 10.58 2.96
CA GLY A 330 15.45 11.58 2.94
C GLY A 330 14.97 12.97 3.35
N SER A 331 13.78 13.34 2.91
CA SER A 331 13.07 14.55 3.29
C SER A 331 11.66 14.18 3.72
N LEU A 332 11.22 14.67 4.88
CA LEU A 332 9.83 14.46 5.34
C LEU A 332 8.84 15.38 4.59
N GLY A 333 9.15 15.74 3.35
CA GLY A 333 8.30 16.61 2.54
C GLY A 333 8.18 18.07 3.02
N GLN A 334 7.33 18.81 2.31
CA GLN A 334 6.91 20.18 2.60
C GLN A 334 6.01 20.25 3.84
N ALA A 335 5.71 21.45 4.32
CA ALA A 335 4.87 21.64 5.51
C ALA A 335 3.44 21.09 5.33
N SER A 336 2.88 21.17 4.12
CA SER A 336 1.57 20.62 3.75
C SER A 336 1.55 19.08 3.84
N GLU A 337 2.57 18.42 3.31
CA GLU A 337 2.71 16.96 3.34
C GLU A 337 2.83 16.46 4.79
N ARG A 338 3.63 17.14 5.62
CA ARG A 338 3.73 16.84 7.05
C ARG A 338 2.42 17.05 7.80
N ALA A 339 1.67 18.11 7.47
CA ALA A 339 0.36 18.36 8.06
C ALA A 339 -0.62 17.23 7.70
N TYR A 340 -0.64 16.84 6.41
CA TYR A 340 -1.46 15.73 5.92
C TYR A 340 -1.17 14.42 6.66
N LEU A 341 0.11 14.04 6.76
CA LEU A 341 0.53 12.81 7.44
C LEU A 341 0.19 12.82 8.94
N LYS A 342 0.35 13.97 9.60
CA LYS A 342 -0.01 14.13 11.01
C LYS A 342 -1.53 14.02 11.22
N GLU A 343 -2.32 14.62 10.35
CA GLU A 343 -3.77 14.66 10.45
C GLU A 343 -4.43 13.32 10.11
N HIS A 344 -3.98 12.65 9.05
CA HIS A 344 -4.64 11.47 8.50
C HIS A 344 -4.04 10.14 8.98
N TYR A 345 -2.73 10.11 9.25
CA TYR A 345 -2.02 8.90 9.71
C TYR A 345 -1.61 8.96 11.17
N GLU A 346 -1.97 10.02 11.91
CA GLU A 346 -1.51 10.25 13.29
C GLU A 346 0.02 10.18 13.41
N ALA A 347 0.72 10.64 12.37
CA ALA A 347 2.14 10.45 12.22
C ALA A 347 2.96 11.29 13.22
N VAL A 348 3.88 10.63 13.91
CA VAL A 348 4.95 11.27 14.68
C VAL A 348 6.26 11.14 13.91
N THR A 349 6.93 12.26 13.72
CA THR A 349 8.19 12.33 13.00
C THR A 349 9.37 12.44 13.95
N PHE A 350 10.50 11.83 13.59
CA PHE A 350 11.76 12.05 14.26
C PHE A 350 12.91 12.07 13.26
N GLN A 351 14.01 12.71 13.66
CA GLN A 351 15.22 12.79 12.88
C GLN A 351 16.21 11.74 13.37
N ALA A 352 16.63 10.85 12.47
CA ALA A 352 17.69 9.92 12.79
C ALA A 352 19.02 10.68 12.96
N PRO A 353 19.85 10.31 13.93
CA PRO A 353 21.17 10.92 14.10
C PRO A 353 22.03 10.62 12.88
N PHE A 354 22.85 11.57 12.44
CA PHE A 354 23.70 11.39 11.25
C PHE A 354 25.02 10.69 11.59
N PHE A 355 25.54 9.93 10.63
CA PHE A 355 26.90 9.42 10.68
C PHE A 355 27.78 10.07 9.61
N LEU A 356 27.24 10.35 8.43
CA LEU A 356 27.99 10.95 7.33
C LEU A 356 27.89 12.48 7.37
N ASP A 357 29.05 13.16 7.36
CA ASP A 357 29.14 14.62 7.28
C ASP A 357 28.73 15.21 5.91
N THR A 358 28.43 14.35 4.93
CA THR A 358 28.05 14.74 3.56
C THR A 358 26.73 15.51 3.45
N CYS A 359 25.94 15.57 4.53
CA CYS A 359 24.60 16.15 4.51
C CYS A 359 24.47 17.48 5.28
N ARG A 360 25.52 18.14 5.77
CA ARG A 360 25.35 19.37 6.59
C ARG A 360 24.62 20.54 5.89
N ALA A 361 24.64 20.60 4.55
CA ALA A 361 24.10 21.74 3.80
C ALA A 361 22.56 21.77 3.70
N ASP A 362 21.87 20.63 3.75
CA ASP A 362 20.40 20.53 3.61
C ASP A 362 19.63 20.65 4.95
N PHE A 363 20.33 20.96 6.04
CA PHE A 363 19.84 20.85 7.42
C PHE A 363 20.10 22.11 8.27
N ALA A 364 20.00 23.30 7.64
CA ALA A 364 20.30 24.59 8.28
C ALA A 364 19.39 24.96 9.49
N ASP A 365 18.30 24.22 9.77
CA ASP A 365 17.30 24.60 10.78
C ASP A 365 17.14 23.63 11.96
N GLY A 366 18.05 22.66 12.15
CA GLY A 366 18.04 21.79 13.34
C GLY A 366 19.05 22.27 14.39
N PRO A 367 18.69 22.43 15.68
CA PRO A 367 19.71 22.63 16.70
C PRO A 367 20.66 21.43 16.68
N PRO A 368 21.98 21.62 16.82
CA PRO A 368 22.89 20.50 17.00
C PRO A 368 22.40 19.66 18.17
N ALA A 369 22.48 18.34 18.07
CA ALA A 369 22.23 17.47 19.21
C ALA A 369 23.27 17.80 20.29
N VAL A 370 22.91 18.70 21.21
CA VAL A 370 23.65 18.94 22.43
C VAL A 370 23.31 17.77 23.34
N GLY A 371 24.09 16.70 23.23
CA GLY A 371 24.04 15.63 24.21
C GLY A 371 24.53 16.18 25.54
N ASP A 372 23.67 16.17 26.56
CA ASP A 372 24.15 16.32 27.93
C ASP A 372 25.12 15.17 28.21
N ARG A 373 26.29 15.52 28.76
CA ARG A 373 27.27 14.52 29.22
C ARG A 373 26.62 13.70 30.34
N VAL A 374 26.17 12.50 30.01
CA VAL A 374 25.76 11.51 31.02
C VAL A 374 27.03 10.93 31.63
N MET A 375 27.33 11.28 32.87
CA MET A 375 28.41 10.66 33.63
C MET A 375 27.94 9.29 34.13
N VAL A 376 28.50 8.23 33.56
CA VAL A 376 28.24 6.85 33.98
C VAL A 376 29.21 6.52 35.10
N ARG A 377 28.78 6.69 36.35
CA ARG A 377 29.56 6.20 37.50
C ARG A 377 29.67 4.68 37.43
N THR A 378 30.89 4.19 37.27
CA THR A 378 31.21 2.79 37.53
C THR A 378 31.61 2.62 39.00
N GLU A 379 31.59 1.39 39.51
CA GLU A 379 32.00 1.08 40.89
C GLU A 379 33.44 1.52 41.23
N ASN A 380 34.24 1.91 40.24
CA ASN A 380 35.60 2.41 40.40
C ASN A 380 35.76 3.93 40.19
N GLY A 381 34.67 4.68 40.05
CA GLY A 381 34.69 6.14 39.84
C GLY A 381 34.00 6.60 38.56
N VAL A 382 33.93 7.94 38.44
CA VAL A 382 33.21 8.69 37.39
C VAL A 382 33.63 8.31 35.98
#